data_AF-A0ABC9T8G8-F1
#
_entry.id   AF-A0ABC9T8G8-F1
#
_cell.length_a   1.000
_cell.length_b   1.000
_cell.length_c   1.000
_cell.angle_alpha   90.00
_cell.angle_beta   90.00
_cell.angle_gamma   90.00
#
_symmetry.space_group_name_H-M   'P 1'
#
loop_
_entity.id
_entity.type
_entity.pdbx_description
1 polymer ?
#
loop_
_entity_poly.entity_id
_entity_poly.type
_entity_poly.pdbx_seq_one_letter_code
_entity_poly.pdbx_strand_id
1 'polypeptide(L)'
;MGQQYESYWQGHSVDMYGLKIPDELGQAGNNHPGSMAMAVGDKAVTWALSTNGESNAEYTIVAIYSDAAHEPYLGKHVYLFTLHNGQPEVLVTQQNQGNDNNWLYFSETQNQELRLGFAKIIQED
;
A
#
# COMPACT_ATOMS: atom_id res chain seq x y z
N MET A 1 -15.50 14.73 5.22
CA MET A 1 -14.12 14.74 4.70
C MET A 1 -13.31 15.73 5.53
N GLY A 2 -12.33 15.24 6.28
CA GLY A 2 -11.44 16.06 7.13
C GLY A 2 -10.08 15.41 7.40
N GLN A 3 -9.83 14.22 6.82
CA GLN A 3 -8.53 13.57 6.84
C GLN A 3 -7.61 14.26 5.84
N GLN A 4 -6.37 14.50 6.26
CA GLN A 4 -5.32 15.03 5.42
C GLN A 4 -4.43 13.87 5.00
N TYR A 5 -4.14 13.78 3.71
CA TYR A 5 -3.28 12.74 3.16
C TYR A 5 -2.04 13.36 2.55
N GLU A 6 -0.91 12.72 2.77
CA GLU A 6 0.34 13.02 2.09
C GLU A 6 0.69 11.89 1.11
N SER A 7 1.36 12.24 0.01
CA SER A 7 1.86 11.30 -0.97
C SER A 7 3.24 10.78 -0.59
N TYR A 8 3.48 9.49 -0.78
CA TYR A 8 4.74 8.82 -0.49
C TYR A 8 5.23 8.04 -1.72
N TRP A 9 6.54 7.79 -1.77
CA TRP A 9 7.18 7.04 -2.85
C TRP A 9 8.53 6.47 -2.39
N GLN A 10 9.25 5.79 -3.28
CA GLN A 10 10.62 5.35 -3.01
C GLN A 10 11.52 6.52 -2.60
N GLY A 11 12.23 6.38 -1.49
CA GLY A 11 13.09 7.43 -0.92
C GLY A 11 12.33 8.54 -0.19
N HIS A 12 11.00 8.55 -0.22
CA HIS A 12 10.12 9.40 0.59
C HIS A 12 9.02 8.52 1.20
N SER A 13 9.43 7.68 2.16
CA SER A 13 8.58 6.67 2.77
C SER A 13 7.73 7.21 3.93
N VAL A 14 6.53 6.67 4.08
CA VAL A 14 5.71 6.87 5.28
C VAL A 14 6.27 6.05 6.44
N ASP A 15 6.24 6.60 7.65
CA ASP A 15 6.55 5.87 8.89
C ASP A 15 5.27 5.27 9.51
N MET A 16 5.11 3.97 9.27
CA MET A 16 4.03 3.16 9.80
C MET A 16 4.53 2.32 10.98
N TYR A 17 4.58 2.96 12.16
CA TYR A 17 5.00 2.32 13.42
C TYR A 17 6.46 1.83 13.41
N GLY A 18 7.35 2.58 12.74
CA GLY A 18 8.76 2.24 12.58
C GLY A 18 9.07 1.53 11.26
N LEU A 19 8.06 1.02 10.53
CA LEU A 19 8.22 0.46 9.19
C LEU A 19 8.10 1.56 8.13
N LYS A 20 9.11 1.71 7.28
CA LYS A 20 9.17 2.71 6.20
C LYS A 20 8.58 2.14 4.92
N ILE A 21 7.40 2.61 4.50
CA ILE A 21 6.74 2.12 3.27
C ILE A 21 6.91 3.16 2.16
N PRO A 22 7.37 2.79 0.95
CA PRO A 22 7.59 1.41 0.46
C PRO A 22 8.99 0.83 0.69
N ASP A 23 9.97 1.58 1.22
CA ASP A 23 11.39 1.17 1.20
C ASP A 23 11.71 -0.11 2.01
N GLU A 24 10.95 -0.39 3.06
CA GLU A 24 11.04 -1.59 3.93
C GLU A 24 9.89 -2.58 3.68
N LEU A 25 9.12 -2.39 2.60
CA LEU A 25 8.17 -3.38 2.13
C LEU A 25 8.96 -4.49 1.40
N GLY A 26 8.84 -5.72 1.88
CA GLY A 26 9.52 -6.89 1.33
C GLY A 26 8.77 -7.54 0.18
N GLN A 27 9.46 -8.42 -0.54
CA GLN A 27 8.89 -9.22 -1.62
C GLN A 27 8.48 -10.60 -1.10
N ALA A 28 7.41 -11.18 -1.69
CA ALA A 28 7.03 -12.55 -1.38
C ALA A 28 8.21 -13.52 -1.59
N GLY A 29 8.58 -14.25 -0.52
CA GLY A 29 9.70 -15.20 -0.54
C GLY A 29 11.10 -14.58 -0.52
N ASN A 30 11.25 -13.25 -0.49
CA ASN A 30 12.55 -12.57 -0.50
C ASN A 30 12.54 -11.33 0.42
N ASN A 31 12.28 -11.57 1.71
CA ASN A 31 12.34 -10.54 2.75
C ASN A 31 13.76 -10.38 3.27
N HIS A 32 14.14 -9.14 3.58
CA HIS A 32 15.38 -8.82 4.27
C HIS A 32 15.10 -8.56 5.76
N PRO A 33 16.12 -8.67 6.65
CA PRO A 33 15.96 -8.30 8.05
C PRO A 33 15.42 -6.86 8.20
N GLY A 34 14.33 -6.68 8.94
CA GLY A 34 13.66 -5.39 9.10
C GLY A 34 12.60 -5.08 8.05
N SER A 35 12.44 -5.91 7.01
CA SER A 35 11.37 -5.76 6.03
C SER A 35 10.20 -6.72 6.30
N MET A 36 9.00 -6.37 5.85
CA MET A 36 7.82 -7.25 5.93
C MET A 36 7.25 -7.49 4.53
N ALA A 37 6.98 -8.75 4.17
CA ALA A 37 6.40 -9.03 2.85
C ALA A 37 4.99 -8.44 2.75
N MET A 38 4.67 -7.81 1.62
CA MET A 38 3.29 -7.43 1.33
C MET A 38 2.42 -8.67 1.23
N ALA A 39 1.31 -8.69 1.96
CA ALA A 39 0.28 -9.71 1.86
C ALA A 39 -1.08 -9.07 1.60
N VAL A 40 -1.90 -9.68 0.75
CA VAL A 40 -3.28 -9.26 0.51
C VAL A 40 -4.20 -10.42 0.87
N GLY A 41 -5.04 -10.21 1.89
CA GLY A 41 -5.76 -11.31 2.54
C GLY A 41 -4.79 -12.32 3.16
N ASP A 42 -4.96 -13.60 2.86
CA ASP A 42 -4.20 -14.70 3.47
C ASP A 42 -2.96 -15.14 2.67
N LYS A 43 -2.49 -14.32 1.72
CA LYS A 43 -1.34 -14.64 0.87
C LYS A 43 -0.33 -13.51 0.78
N ALA A 44 0.96 -13.84 0.81
CA ALA A 44 2.02 -12.94 0.36
C ALA A 44 1.96 -12.76 -1.16
N VAL A 45 2.18 -11.55 -1.65
CA VAL A 45 2.06 -11.18 -3.05
C VAL A 45 3.33 -10.50 -3.56
N THR A 46 3.57 -10.57 -4.87
CA THR A 46 4.62 -9.77 -5.51
C THR A 46 4.07 -8.39 -5.87
N TRP A 47 4.92 -7.38 -5.77
CA TRP A 47 4.53 -6.01 -6.09
C TRP A 47 5.69 -5.23 -6.71
N ALA A 48 5.37 -4.19 -7.48
CA ALA A 48 6.35 -3.27 -8.04
C ALA A 48 5.81 -1.85 -8.05
N LEU A 49 6.69 -0.86 -7.82
CA LEU A 49 6.37 0.53 -8.11
C LEU A 49 6.43 0.76 -9.61
N SER A 50 5.47 1.50 -10.16
CA SER A 50 5.49 1.91 -11.55
C SER A 50 4.82 3.26 -11.74
N THR A 51 5.48 4.17 -12.47
CA THR A 51 4.90 5.47 -12.82
C THR A 51 4.04 5.42 -14.08
N ASN A 52 4.13 4.35 -14.88
CA ASN A 52 3.34 4.16 -16.10
C ASN A 52 2.30 3.04 -15.97
N GLY A 53 2.18 2.42 -14.78
CA GLY A 53 1.23 1.33 -14.54
C GLY A 53 1.66 -0.04 -15.06
N GLU A 54 2.81 -0.16 -15.71
CA GLU A 54 3.30 -1.44 -16.24
C GLU A 54 4.26 -2.11 -15.24
N SER A 55 4.04 -3.40 -14.97
CA SER A 55 4.99 -4.26 -14.27
C SER A 55 4.68 -5.75 -14.51
N ASN A 56 5.62 -6.63 -14.15
CA ASN A 56 5.41 -8.09 -14.14
C ASN A 56 4.97 -8.62 -12.76
N ALA A 57 4.71 -7.75 -11.81
CA ALA A 57 4.28 -8.13 -10.46
C ALA A 57 2.75 -8.35 -10.43
N GLU A 58 2.27 -9.06 -9.41
CA GLU A 58 0.83 -9.25 -9.22
C GLU A 58 0.12 -7.91 -8.95
N TYR A 59 0.75 -7.05 -8.16
CA TYR A 59 0.28 -5.69 -7.87
C TYR A 59 1.27 -4.65 -8.38
N THR A 60 0.83 -3.81 -9.32
CA THR A 60 1.58 -2.62 -9.71
C THR A 60 1.13 -1.43 -8.87
N ILE A 61 1.96 -0.93 -7.97
CA ILE A 61 1.67 0.26 -7.16
C ILE A 61 1.99 1.50 -7.99
N VAL A 62 0.98 2.34 -8.21
CA VAL A 62 1.09 3.57 -9.01
C VAL A 62 1.06 4.83 -8.14
N ALA A 63 0.52 4.74 -6.93
CA ALA A 63 0.61 5.82 -5.94
C ALA A 63 0.50 5.28 -4.51
N ILE A 64 1.07 6.02 -3.55
CA ILE A 64 1.00 5.71 -2.12
C ILE A 64 0.55 6.97 -1.40
N TYR A 65 -0.46 6.84 -0.56
CA TYR A 65 -0.94 7.93 0.28
C TYR A 65 -1.11 7.47 1.72
N SER A 66 -0.91 8.37 2.67
CA SER A 66 -1.14 8.07 4.08
C SER A 66 -1.59 9.32 4.84
N ASP A 67 -2.42 9.10 5.85
CA ASP A 67 -2.83 10.09 6.84
C ASP A 67 -1.95 10.05 8.11
N ALA A 68 -0.89 9.23 8.11
CA ALA A 68 -0.08 8.94 9.29
C ALA A 68 0.63 10.15 9.91
N ALA A 69 0.83 11.23 9.13
CA ALA A 69 1.40 12.48 9.59
C ALA A 69 0.39 13.33 10.41
N HIS A 70 -0.92 13.06 10.26
CA HIS A 70 -2.00 13.88 10.78
C HIS A 70 -2.93 13.13 11.74
N GLU A 71 -3.00 11.81 11.65
CA GLU A 71 -3.82 10.98 12.53
C GLU A 71 -3.11 10.64 13.85
N PRO A 72 -3.88 10.38 14.93
CA PRO A 72 -3.34 9.84 16.17
C PRO A 72 -2.55 8.55 15.92
N TYR A 73 -1.62 8.21 16.82
CA TYR A 73 -0.71 7.08 16.63
C TYR A 73 -1.40 5.79 16.17
N LEU A 74 -2.53 5.40 16.78
CA LEU A 74 -3.26 4.16 16.45
C LEU A 74 -4.24 4.30 15.26
N GLY A 75 -4.42 5.50 14.72
CA GLY A 75 -5.36 5.82 13.65
C GLY A 75 -4.72 5.91 12.27
N LYS A 76 -3.43 5.57 12.14
CA LYS A 76 -2.69 5.68 10.89
C LYS A 76 -3.17 4.67 9.85
N HIS A 77 -3.24 5.10 8.59
CA HIS A 77 -3.54 4.25 7.44
C HIS A 77 -2.51 4.48 6.35
N VAL A 78 -2.14 3.42 5.63
CA VAL A 78 -1.40 3.54 4.36
C VAL A 78 -2.26 2.96 3.26
N TYR A 79 -2.52 3.77 2.24
CA TYR A 79 -3.25 3.42 1.04
C TYR A 79 -2.29 3.20 -0.12
N LEU A 80 -2.39 2.04 -0.77
CA LEU A 80 -1.69 1.73 -2.01
C LEU A 80 -2.71 1.75 -3.14
N PHE A 81 -2.49 2.62 -4.12
CA PHE A 81 -3.26 2.65 -5.36
C PHE A 81 -2.56 1.71 -6.32
N THR A 82 -3.23 0.64 -6.70
CA THR A 82 -2.60 -0.48 -7.39
C THR A 82 -3.38 -0.90 -8.63
N LEU A 83 -2.67 -1.41 -9.63
CA LEU A 83 -3.25 -2.17 -10.71
C LEU A 83 -2.99 -3.65 -10.43
N HIS A 84 -4.04 -4.40 -10.18
CA HIS A 84 -4.00 -5.84 -10.01
C HIS A 84 -4.49 -6.48 -11.31
N ASN A 85 -3.56 -7.08 -12.07
CA ASN A 85 -3.83 -7.57 -13.43
C ASN A 85 -4.51 -6.52 -14.35
N GLY A 86 -4.08 -5.26 -14.22
CA GLY A 86 -4.63 -4.13 -14.99
C GLY A 86 -5.95 -3.57 -14.48
N GLN A 87 -6.53 -4.13 -13.41
CA GLN A 87 -7.73 -3.59 -12.77
C GLN A 87 -7.35 -2.68 -11.59
N PRO A 88 -7.95 -1.49 -11.47
CA PRO A 88 -7.68 -0.58 -10.37
C PRO A 88 -8.20 -1.13 -9.04
N GLU A 89 -7.31 -1.24 -8.06
CA GLU A 89 -7.61 -1.69 -6.71
C GLU A 89 -6.88 -0.79 -5.71
N VAL A 90 -7.60 -0.29 -4.70
CA VAL A 90 -7.02 0.53 -3.62
C VAL A 90 -6.93 -0.33 -2.38
N LEU A 91 -5.71 -0.62 -1.95
CA LEU A 91 -5.41 -1.42 -0.78
C LEU A 91 -5.14 -0.51 0.42
N VAL A 92 -5.48 -0.97 1.62
CA VAL A 92 -5.23 -0.26 2.88
C VAL A 92 -4.63 -1.20 3.92
N THR A 93 -3.70 -0.67 4.72
CA THR A 93 -3.25 -1.30 5.96
C THR A 93 -3.33 -0.33 7.13
N GLN A 94 -3.66 -0.89 8.30
CA GLN A 94 -3.59 -0.24 9.61
C GLN A 94 -2.81 -1.09 10.61
N GLN A 95 -2.09 -2.11 10.12
CA GLN A 95 -1.37 -3.06 10.97
C GLN A 95 -0.33 -2.30 11.79
N ASN A 96 -0.36 -2.50 13.12
CA ASN A 96 0.50 -1.83 14.08
C ASN A 96 1.34 -2.81 14.91
N GLN A 97 1.26 -4.11 14.63
CA GLN A 97 2.02 -5.17 15.27
C GLN A 97 2.62 -6.09 14.21
N GLY A 98 3.76 -6.69 14.52
CA GLY A 98 4.29 -7.80 13.74
C GLY A 98 3.40 -9.05 13.84
N ASN A 99 3.74 -10.08 13.07
CA ASN A 99 3.10 -11.40 13.13
C ASN A 99 4.12 -12.49 12.79
N ASP A 100 3.75 -13.73 13.06
CA ASP A 100 4.62 -14.91 12.89
C ASP A 100 5.07 -15.12 11.43
N ASN A 101 4.31 -14.62 10.45
CA ASN A 101 4.65 -14.71 9.03
C ASN A 101 5.59 -13.60 8.56
N ASN A 102 5.84 -12.58 9.39
CA ASN A 102 6.55 -11.36 9.03
C ASN A 102 5.95 -10.66 7.78
N TRP A 103 4.62 -10.58 7.73
CA TRP A 103 3.86 -9.95 6.64
C TRP A 103 3.26 -8.61 7.04
N LEU A 104 3.17 -7.69 6.11
CA LEU A 104 2.31 -6.51 6.22
C LEU A 104 1.01 -6.78 5.47
N TYR A 105 -0.07 -6.99 6.21
CA TYR A 105 -1.37 -7.32 5.65
C TYR A 105 -2.08 -6.07 5.12
N PHE A 106 -2.54 -6.19 3.88
CA PHE A 106 -3.40 -5.25 3.20
C PHE A 106 -4.75 -5.91 2.91
N SER A 107 -5.78 -5.07 2.83
CA SER A 107 -7.11 -5.43 2.37
C SER A 107 -7.62 -4.35 1.42
N GLU A 108 -8.58 -4.68 0.55
CA GLU A 108 -9.25 -3.66 -0.26
C GLU A 108 -9.90 -2.62 0.66
N THR A 109 -9.69 -1.34 0.36
CA THR A 109 -10.25 -0.26 1.16
C THR A 109 -11.78 -0.29 1.13
N GLN A 110 -12.40 -0.11 2.29
CA GLN A 110 -13.85 0.07 2.36
C GLN A 110 -14.27 1.49 1.96
N ASN A 111 -13.32 2.42 1.83
CA ASN A 111 -13.59 3.78 1.39
C ASN A 111 -14.03 3.79 -0.09
N GLN A 112 -15.35 3.92 -0.30
CA GLN A 112 -15.94 3.94 -1.64
C GLN A 112 -15.45 5.13 -2.48
N GLU A 113 -15.17 6.28 -1.87
CA GLU A 113 -14.71 7.46 -2.60
C GLU A 113 -13.34 7.22 -3.23
N LEU A 114 -12.41 6.60 -2.49
CA LEU A 114 -11.09 6.27 -3.03
C LEU A 114 -11.16 5.21 -4.14
N ARG A 115 -11.96 4.16 -3.94
CA ARG A 115 -12.13 3.10 -4.95
C ARG A 115 -12.74 3.62 -6.24
N LEU A 116 -13.88 4.31 -6.14
CA LEU A 116 -14.59 4.82 -7.30
C LEU A 116 -13.82 5.96 -7.97
N GLY A 117 -13.19 6.83 -7.19
CA GLY A 117 -12.36 7.92 -7.70
C GLY A 117 -11.17 7.39 -8.51
N PHE A 118 -10.45 6.40 -7.98
CA PHE A 118 -9.33 5.80 -8.70
C PHE A 118 -9.76 5.02 -9.93
N ALA A 119 -10.81 4.19 -9.81
CA ALA A 119 -11.32 3.43 -10.92
C ALA A 119 -11.77 4.33 -12.09
N LYS A 120 -12.34 5.50 -11.78
CA LYS A 120 -12.70 6.49 -12.79
C LYS A 120 -11.47 7.05 -13.52
N ILE A 121 -10.41 7.41 -12.79
CA ILE A 121 -9.17 7.94 -13.39
C ILE A 121 -8.58 6.95 -14.39
N ILE A 122 -8.49 5.67 -14.02
CA ILE A 122 -7.92 4.63 -14.89
C ILE A 122 -8.80 4.29 -16.09
N GLN A 123 -10.12 4.46 -16.00
CA GLN A 123 -11.04 4.25 -17.14
C GLN A 123 -11.07 5.43 -18.11
N GLU A 124 -10.59 6.60 -17.71
CA GLU A 124 -10.52 7.81 -18.53
C GLU A 124 -9.18 7.96 -19.27
N ASP A 125 -8.18 7.11 -18.98
CA ASP A 125 -6.88 6.99 -19.68
C ASP A 125 -6.92 5.96 -20.83
#